data_AF-A0A820LPM0-F1
#
_entry.id   AF-A0A820LPM0-F1
#
_cell.length_a   1.000
_cell.length_b   1.000
_cell.length_c   1.000
_cell.angle_alpha   90.00
_cell.angle_beta   90.00
_cell.angle_gamma   90.00
#
_symmetry.space_group_name_H-M   'P 1'
#
loop_
_entity.id
_entity.type
_entity.pdbx_description
1 polymer ?
#
loop_
_entity_poly.entity_id
_entity_poly.type
_entity_poly.pdbx_seq_one_letter_code
_entity_poly.pdbx_strand_id
1 'polypeptide(L)'
;MRNFCSANSNLCNNGGTCVITSNNDFRCLCRSGFTGIRCDDIDSGSFAIVRKSAKNSFEKLNNACPINPCYNGGTCSIVLGSAFKCACPPNFKGMFCEAVNDMNQCAFEICENGGSCVPNSSEGVKCICPSEWTGPLCDYPT
;
A
#
# COMPACT_ATOMS: atom_id res chain seq x y z
N MET A 1 51.36 -1.07 13.18
CA MET A 1 49.89 -0.93 13.19
C MET A 1 49.53 0.02 12.05
N ARG A 2 48.75 -0.42 11.05
CA ARG A 2 48.49 0.39 9.84
C ARG A 2 47.33 1.35 10.12
N ASN A 3 47.59 2.65 10.05
CA ASN A 3 46.53 3.66 10.08
C ASN A 3 45.79 3.60 8.75
N PHE A 4 44.53 3.14 8.79
CA PHE A 4 43.71 2.93 7.58
C PHE A 4 43.53 4.20 6.75
N CYS A 5 43.40 5.37 7.40
CA CYS A 5 43.28 6.66 6.71
C CYS A 5 44.59 7.12 6.05
N SER A 6 45.75 6.74 6.59
CA SER A 6 47.06 7.09 6.01
C SER A 6 47.55 6.07 4.96
N ALA A 7 47.01 4.85 4.99
CA ALA A 7 47.41 3.77 4.09
C ALA A 7 46.67 3.77 2.74
N ASN A 8 45.51 4.44 2.65
CA ASN A 8 44.70 4.53 1.44
C ASN A 8 44.10 5.93 1.31
N SER A 9 44.71 6.78 0.48
CA SER A 9 44.31 8.18 0.27
C SER A 9 42.93 8.35 -0.38
N ASN A 10 42.30 7.27 -0.87
CA ASN A 10 41.00 7.28 -1.55
C ASN A 10 39.95 6.42 -0.83
N LEU A 11 40.05 6.30 0.49
CA LEU A 11 39.13 5.46 1.26
C LEU A 11 37.73 6.09 1.37
N CYS A 12 37.66 7.41 1.51
CA CYS A 12 36.43 8.19 1.50
C CYS A 12 36.32 8.97 0.19
N ASN A 13 35.36 8.61 -0.63
CA ASN A 13 35.11 9.21 -1.93
C ASN A 13 34.33 10.53 -1.80
N ASN A 14 34.18 11.24 -2.93
CA ASN A 14 33.44 12.51 -3.02
C ASN A 14 33.88 13.58 -1.99
N GLY A 15 35.17 13.57 -1.62
CA GLY A 15 35.75 14.53 -0.69
C GLY A 15 35.37 14.32 0.78
N GLY A 16 34.91 13.12 1.15
CA GLY A 16 34.66 12.73 2.54
C GLY A 16 35.94 12.70 3.39
N THR A 17 35.81 12.95 4.69
CA THR A 17 36.94 12.97 5.63
C THR A 17 37.05 11.63 6.36
N CYS A 18 38.21 10.98 6.26
CA CYS A 18 38.47 9.74 6.98
C CYS A 18 38.82 10.02 8.45
N VAL A 19 38.15 9.33 9.38
CA VAL A 19 38.44 9.41 10.82
C VAL A 19 38.59 8.01 11.40
N ILE A 20 39.59 7.83 12.27
CA ILE A 20 39.84 6.56 12.96
C ILE A 20 38.90 6.44 14.17
N THR A 21 38.32 5.25 14.35
CA THR A 21 37.46 4.92 15.48
C THR A 21 38.30 4.39 16.66
N SER A 22 37.70 4.34 17.84
CA SER A 22 38.34 3.85 19.07
C SER A 22 38.87 2.41 18.97
N ASN A 23 38.35 1.62 18.03
CA ASN A 23 38.75 0.23 17.82
C ASN A 23 39.86 0.10 16.75
N ASN A 24 40.51 1.21 16.37
CA ASN A 24 41.49 1.27 15.28
C ASN A 24 40.91 0.87 13.92
N ASP A 25 39.60 1.05 13.74
CA ASP A 25 38.88 0.95 12.46
C ASP A 25 38.67 2.36 11.87
N PHE A 26 38.06 2.51 10.71
CA PHE A 26 37.80 3.82 10.09
C PHE A 26 36.32 4.07 9.83
N ARG A 27 35.94 5.34 9.76
CA ARG A 27 34.66 5.77 9.18
C ARG A 27 34.86 7.04 8.36
N CYS A 28 34.00 7.23 7.37
CA CYS A 28 34.01 8.43 6.57
C CYS A 28 32.95 9.42 7.06
N LEU A 29 33.34 10.68 7.25
CA LEU A 29 32.43 11.81 7.40
C LEU A 29 32.12 12.34 6.01
N CYS A 30 30.92 12.06 5.51
CA CYS A 30 30.53 12.43 4.16
C CYS A 30 30.14 13.90 4.07
N ARG A 31 30.44 14.51 2.92
CA ARG A 31 29.92 15.85 2.60
C ARG A 31 28.43 15.77 2.32
N SER A 32 27.73 16.89 2.49
CA SER A 32 26.30 17.00 2.17
C SER A 32 25.99 16.49 0.77
N GLY A 33 24.96 15.67 0.64
CA GLY A 33 24.59 15.02 -0.61
C GLY A 33 25.31 13.68 -0.84
N PHE A 34 26.13 13.19 0.09
CA PHE A 34 26.74 11.86 0.01
C PHE A 34 26.54 11.04 1.30
N THR A 35 26.39 9.72 1.15
CA THR A 35 26.17 8.76 2.23
C THR A 35 26.91 7.44 1.96
N GLY A 36 26.77 6.47 2.88
CA GLY A 36 27.45 5.17 2.82
C GLY A 36 28.83 5.17 3.50
N ILE A 37 29.39 3.97 3.70
CA ILE A 37 30.63 3.75 4.48
C ILE A 37 31.83 4.50 3.88
N ARG A 38 31.83 4.68 2.55
CA ARG A 38 32.88 5.35 1.77
C ARG A 38 32.42 6.64 1.10
N CYS A 39 31.23 7.15 1.39
CA CYS A 39 30.67 8.36 0.76
C CYS A 39 30.47 8.24 -0.77
N ASP A 40 30.25 7.02 -1.28
CA ASP A 40 30.02 6.75 -2.69
C ASP A 40 28.57 6.98 -3.12
N ASP A 41 27.64 6.88 -2.16
CA ASP A 41 26.21 6.98 -2.43
C ASP A 41 25.76 8.43 -2.32
N ILE A 42 24.72 8.81 -3.06
CA ILE A 42 24.15 10.16 -2.97
C ILE A 42 23.10 10.19 -1.85
N ASP A 43 23.33 11.04 -0.84
CA ASP A 43 22.35 11.30 0.21
C ASP A 43 21.17 12.06 -0.39
N SER A 44 20.14 11.31 -0.79
CA SER A 44 18.93 11.84 -1.44
C SER A 44 17.96 12.48 -0.43
N GLY A 45 18.48 12.94 0.70
CA GLY A 45 17.74 13.52 1.81
C GLY A 45 17.12 14.87 1.45
N SER A 46 15.86 14.80 1.00
CA SER A 46 14.90 15.90 0.76
C SER A 46 14.83 16.36 -0.70
N PHE A 47 13.74 15.95 -1.36
CA PHE A 47 13.17 16.54 -2.59
C PHE A 47 13.77 16.12 -3.94
N ALA A 48 13.60 14.84 -4.30
CA ALA A 48 13.57 14.42 -5.70
C ALA A 48 12.24 13.71 -6.00
N ILE A 49 11.28 14.53 -6.42
CA ILE A 49 10.06 14.17 -7.14
C ILE A 49 10.37 13.03 -8.11
N VAL A 50 9.70 11.89 -7.92
CA VAL A 50 9.48 10.78 -8.87
C VAL A 50 10.33 10.87 -10.15
N ARG A 51 11.50 10.19 -10.19
CA ARG A 51 12.11 9.49 -11.35
C ARG A 51 13.64 9.40 -11.26
N LYS A 52 14.13 8.20 -10.96
CA LYS A 52 15.01 7.35 -11.81
C LYS A 52 15.87 6.44 -10.94
N SER A 53 15.81 5.15 -11.28
CA SER A 53 16.78 4.11 -10.95
C SER A 53 16.95 3.75 -9.48
N ALA A 54 16.10 2.86 -9.01
CA ALA A 54 16.46 1.94 -7.93
C ALA A 54 17.70 1.12 -8.35
N LYS A 55 18.88 1.56 -7.91
CA LYS A 55 20.12 0.79 -7.93
C LYS A 55 20.65 0.67 -6.50
N ASN A 56 20.07 -0.26 -5.74
CA ASN A 56 20.85 -1.01 -4.76
C ASN A 56 20.18 -2.37 -4.52
N SER A 57 20.87 -3.42 -4.95
CA SER A 57 20.38 -4.80 -4.99
C SER A 57 20.70 -5.53 -3.68
N PHE A 58 20.24 -4.99 -2.56
CA PHE A 58 20.23 -5.72 -1.30
C PHE A 58 18.89 -5.41 -0.60
N GLU A 59 18.01 -6.41 -0.62
CA GLU A 59 16.62 -6.39 -0.18
C GLU A 59 15.63 -5.57 -1.01
N LYS A 60 15.34 -6.01 -2.24
CA LYS A 60 13.95 -5.91 -2.71
C LYS A 60 13.28 -7.25 -2.44
N LEU A 61 12.98 -7.48 -1.16
CA LEU A 61 12.04 -8.52 -0.79
C LEU A 61 10.79 -8.29 -1.65
N ASN A 62 10.46 -9.30 -2.45
CA ASN A 62 9.34 -9.33 -3.35
C ASN A 62 8.03 -9.40 -2.56
N ASN A 63 7.82 -8.49 -1.61
CA ASN A 63 6.62 -8.40 -0.82
C ASN A 63 5.72 -7.41 -1.52
N ALA A 64 4.93 -7.88 -2.48
CA ALA A 64 3.76 -7.14 -2.94
C ALA A 64 2.66 -7.09 -1.85
N CYS A 65 2.88 -7.73 -0.69
CA CYS A 65 2.02 -7.74 0.49
C CYS A 65 2.78 -7.40 1.81
N PRO A 66 3.65 -6.36 1.91
CA PRO A 66 4.37 -6.10 3.17
C PRO A 66 3.44 -5.49 4.24
N ILE A 67 2.42 -4.76 3.79
CA ILE A 67 1.28 -4.27 4.55
C ILE A 67 0.08 -4.68 3.71
N ASN A 68 -0.85 -5.45 4.26
CA ASN A 68 -1.99 -5.97 3.51
C ASN A 68 -2.78 -4.80 2.87
N PRO A 69 -2.76 -4.64 1.54
CA PRO A 69 -3.43 -3.54 0.85
C PRO A 69 -4.93 -3.81 0.63
N CYS A 70 -5.41 -5.00 0.96
CA CYS A 70 -6.79 -5.41 0.74
C CYS A 70 -7.68 -4.89 1.89
N TYR A 71 -8.70 -4.10 1.53
CA TYR A 71 -9.70 -3.58 2.44
C TYR A 71 -10.68 -4.65 2.91
N ASN A 72 -11.49 -4.30 3.91
CA ASN A 72 -12.64 -5.09 4.37
C ASN A 72 -12.31 -6.54 4.76
N GLY A 73 -11.08 -6.79 5.23
CA GLY A 73 -10.63 -8.13 5.63
C GLY A 73 -10.20 -9.03 4.47
N GLY A 74 -9.95 -8.48 3.28
CA GLY A 74 -9.40 -9.25 2.17
C GLY A 74 -7.98 -9.76 2.42
N THR A 75 -7.63 -10.89 1.79
CA THR A 75 -6.32 -11.52 1.95
C THR A 75 -5.44 -11.21 0.75
N CYS A 76 -4.24 -10.65 1.00
CA CYS A 76 -3.27 -10.38 -0.05
C CYS A 76 -2.48 -11.64 -0.40
N SER A 77 -2.34 -11.90 -1.70
CA SER A 77 -1.53 -12.99 -2.25
C SER A 77 -0.61 -12.47 -3.35
N ILE A 78 0.65 -12.90 -3.34
CA ILE A 78 1.63 -12.54 -4.38
C ILE A 78 1.36 -13.40 -5.62
N VAL A 79 1.27 -12.76 -6.79
CA VAL A 79 1.17 -13.42 -8.10
C VAL A 79 2.51 -13.29 -8.84
N LEU A 80 2.63 -13.88 -10.03
CA LEU A 80 3.88 -13.89 -10.82
C LEU A 80 4.60 -12.52 -10.83
N GLY A 81 5.89 -12.53 -10.43
CA GLY A 81 6.71 -11.33 -10.30
C GLY A 81 6.45 -10.55 -9.01
N SER A 82 6.31 -9.22 -9.11
CA SER A 82 6.04 -8.28 -8.00
C SER A 82 4.59 -7.80 -7.97
N ALA A 83 3.67 -8.53 -8.60
CA ALA A 83 2.24 -8.24 -8.59
C ALA A 83 1.57 -8.91 -7.40
N PHE A 84 0.47 -8.34 -6.91
CA PHE A 84 -0.39 -8.98 -5.91
C PHE A 84 -1.83 -9.04 -6.37
N LYS A 85 -2.59 -9.89 -5.70
CA LYS A 85 -4.03 -10.03 -5.85
C LYS A 85 -4.69 -10.11 -4.48
N CYS A 86 -5.78 -9.37 -4.32
CA CYS A 86 -6.65 -9.49 -3.16
C CYS A 86 -7.69 -10.59 -3.37
N ALA A 87 -7.79 -11.50 -2.40
CA ALA A 87 -8.91 -12.41 -2.26
C ALA A 87 -9.96 -11.74 -1.36
N CYS A 88 -11.06 -11.30 -1.96
CA CYS A 88 -12.11 -10.57 -1.25
C CYS A 88 -13.04 -11.49 -0.48
N PRO A 89 -13.48 -11.11 0.74
CA PRO A 89 -14.50 -11.84 1.46
C PRO A 89 -15.84 -11.82 0.72
N PRO A 90 -16.79 -12.69 1.10
CA PRO A 90 -18.16 -12.61 0.62
C PRO A 90 -18.70 -11.19 0.82
N ASN A 91 -19.42 -10.67 -0.17
CA ASN A 91 -19.94 -9.30 -0.21
C ASN A 91 -18.92 -8.18 -0.46
N PHE A 92 -17.69 -8.48 -0.90
CA PHE A 92 -16.75 -7.45 -1.39
C PHE A 92 -16.16 -7.78 -2.76
N LYS A 93 -15.88 -6.74 -3.55
CA LYS A 93 -15.32 -6.77 -4.91
C LYS A 93 -14.36 -5.59 -5.10
N GLY A 94 -13.69 -5.56 -6.25
CA GLY A 94 -12.71 -4.52 -6.58
C GLY A 94 -11.28 -5.05 -6.47
N MET A 95 -10.33 -4.23 -6.95
CA MET A 95 -8.92 -4.63 -6.99
C MET A 95 -8.32 -4.77 -5.59
N PHE A 96 -8.83 -4.00 -4.64
CA PHE A 96 -8.43 -3.97 -3.25
C PHE A 96 -9.58 -4.38 -2.30
N CYS A 97 -10.66 -4.98 -2.80
CA CYS A 97 -11.85 -5.29 -2.01
C CYS A 97 -12.53 -4.04 -1.40
N GLU A 98 -12.37 -2.90 -2.05
CA GLU A 98 -12.88 -1.60 -1.63
C GLU A 98 -14.40 -1.43 -1.86
N ALA A 99 -14.98 -2.21 -2.78
CA ALA A 99 -16.37 -2.11 -3.14
C ALA A 99 -17.19 -3.26 -2.52
N VAL A 100 -18.45 -3.01 -2.18
CA VAL A 100 -19.38 -4.06 -1.76
C VAL A 100 -19.79 -4.87 -3.00
N ASN A 101 -19.73 -6.19 -2.89
CA ASN A 101 -20.28 -7.10 -3.87
C ASN A 101 -21.77 -7.25 -3.57
N ASP A 102 -22.59 -6.58 -4.37
CA ASP A 102 -24.05 -6.53 -4.29
C ASP A 102 -24.74 -7.87 -4.58
N MET A 103 -24.15 -9.02 -4.22
CA MET A 103 -24.82 -10.31 -4.36
C MET A 103 -26.00 -10.49 -3.41
N ASN A 104 -26.19 -9.56 -2.47
CA ASN A 104 -27.44 -9.41 -1.74
C ASN A 104 -27.81 -7.93 -1.72
N GLN A 105 -28.31 -7.42 -2.85
CA GLN A 105 -28.81 -6.04 -3.01
C GLN A 105 -29.79 -5.66 -1.89
N CYS A 106 -30.50 -6.63 -1.31
CA CYS A 106 -31.44 -6.46 -0.20
C CYS A 106 -30.82 -6.50 1.22
N ALA A 107 -29.51 -6.68 1.37
CA ALA A 107 -28.89 -6.82 2.69
C ALA A 107 -28.85 -5.51 3.50
N PHE A 108 -28.95 -4.36 2.81
CA PHE A 108 -28.86 -3.03 3.43
C PHE A 108 -30.09 -2.16 3.18
N GLU A 109 -31.04 -2.63 2.38
CA GLU A 109 -32.23 -1.87 2.00
C GLU A 109 -33.41 -2.25 2.90
N ILE A 110 -33.99 -1.24 3.54
CA ILE A 110 -35.08 -1.40 4.51
C ILE A 110 -36.39 -1.08 3.81
N CYS A 111 -37.16 -2.12 3.49
CA CYS A 111 -38.56 -1.93 3.10
C CYS A 111 -39.42 -1.83 4.36
N GLU A 112 -40.08 -0.70 4.53
CA GLU A 112 -40.89 -0.39 5.71
C GLU A 112 -42.26 -1.08 5.66
N ASN A 113 -42.96 -1.06 6.79
CA ASN A 113 -44.37 -1.48 6.91
C ASN A 113 -44.69 -2.89 6.37
N GLY A 114 -43.73 -3.81 6.46
CA GLY A 114 -43.87 -5.18 5.98
C GLY A 114 -43.61 -5.37 4.48
N GLY A 115 -43.01 -4.39 3.81
CA GLY A 115 -42.57 -4.50 2.42
C GLY A 115 -41.50 -5.57 2.22
N SER A 116 -41.50 -6.20 1.05
CA SER A 116 -40.50 -7.21 0.66
C SER A 116 -39.48 -6.64 -0.31
N CYS A 117 -38.20 -6.70 0.02
CA CYS A 117 -37.14 -6.31 -0.90
C CYS A 117 -36.93 -7.36 -1.99
N VAL A 118 -36.85 -6.91 -3.24
CA VAL A 118 -36.47 -7.74 -4.38
C VAL A 118 -35.35 -7.07 -5.21
N PRO A 119 -34.41 -7.86 -5.76
CA PRO A 119 -33.42 -7.39 -6.72
C PRO A 119 -34.08 -6.72 -7.93
N ASN A 120 -33.53 -5.60 -8.39
CA ASN A 120 -33.97 -4.92 -9.61
C ASN A 120 -32.76 -4.67 -10.52
N SER A 121 -32.80 -5.21 -11.75
CA SER A 121 -31.69 -5.10 -12.70
C SER A 121 -31.40 -3.68 -13.20
N SER A 122 -32.36 -2.77 -13.10
CA SER A 122 -32.25 -1.39 -13.60
C SER A 122 -31.92 -0.37 -12.51
N GLU A 123 -32.42 -0.58 -11.29
CA GLU A 123 -32.31 0.36 -10.17
C GLU A 123 -31.57 -0.22 -8.95
N GLY A 124 -31.08 -1.45 -9.05
CA GLY A 124 -30.43 -2.17 -7.95
C GLY A 124 -31.44 -2.92 -7.09
N VAL A 125 -32.37 -2.21 -6.44
CA VAL A 125 -33.40 -2.82 -5.57
C VAL A 125 -34.79 -2.27 -5.85
N LYS A 126 -35.82 -3.00 -5.40
CA LYS A 126 -37.19 -2.52 -5.34
C LYS A 126 -37.91 -3.10 -4.13
N CYS A 127 -38.71 -2.28 -3.43
CA CYS A 127 -39.64 -2.77 -2.41
C CYS A 127 -41.00 -3.12 -3.03
N ILE A 128 -41.52 -4.29 -2.68
CA ILE A 128 -42.90 -4.70 -2.96
C ILE A 128 -43.74 -4.36 -1.74
N CYS A 129 -44.64 -3.39 -1.89
CA CYS A 129 -45.45 -2.87 -0.79
C CYS A 129 -46.75 -3.66 -0.60
N PRO A 130 -47.22 -3.82 0.65
CA PRO A 130 -48.59 -4.26 0.95
C PRO A 130 -49.64 -3.27 0.40
N SER A 131 -50.91 -3.69 0.31
CA SER A 131 -51.99 -2.87 -0.28
C SER A 131 -52.19 -1.50 0.37
N GLU A 132 -51.89 -1.39 1.66
CA GLU A 132 -52.08 -0.17 2.46
C GLU A 132 -50.88 0.79 2.40
N TRP A 133 -49.81 0.46 1.65
CA TRP A 133 -48.58 1.25 1.59
C TRP A 133 -48.07 1.43 0.15
N THR A 134 -47.38 2.54 -0.10
CA THR A 134 -46.78 2.94 -1.37
C THR A 134 -45.48 3.71 -1.13
N GLY A 135 -44.82 4.11 -2.23
CA GLY A 135 -43.51 4.74 -2.23
C GLY A 135 -42.36 3.75 -2.47
N PRO A 136 -41.14 4.27 -2.69
CA PRO A 136 -39.97 3.45 -2.99
C PRO A 136 -39.57 2.54 -1.81
N LEU A 137 -39.89 2.93 -0.57
CA LEU A 137 -39.59 2.17 0.64
C LEU A 137 -40.84 1.67 1.37
N CYS A 138 -42.04 1.78 0.78
CA CYS A 138 -43.32 1.45 1.41
C CYS A 138 -43.63 2.30 2.65
N ASP A 139 -43.27 3.58 2.60
CA ASP A 139 -43.31 4.55 3.69
C ASP A 139 -44.52 5.49 3.66
N TYR A 140 -45.33 5.46 2.60
CA TYR A 140 -46.55 6.27 2.49
C TYR A 140 -47.80 5.39 2.54
N PRO A 141 -48.87 5.78 3.24
CA PRO A 141 -50.16 5.10 3.12
C PRO A 141 -50.78 5.36 1.74
N THR A 142 -51.49 4.36 1.21
CA THR A 142 -52.23 4.45 -0.07
C THR A 142 -53.54 5.22 0.01
#